data_AF-A0A969M8I2-F1
#
_entry.id   AF-A0A969M8I2-F1
#
_cell.length_a   1.000
_cell.length_b   1.000
_cell.length_c   1.000
_cell.angle_alpha   90.00
_cell.angle_beta   90.00
_cell.angle_gamma   90.00
#
_symmetry.space_group_name_H-M   'P 1'
#
loop_
_entity.id
_entity.type
_entity.pdbx_description
1 polymer ?
#
loop_
_entity_poly.entity_id
_entity_poly.type
_entity_poly.pdbx_seq_one_letter_code
_entity_poly.pdbx_strand_id
1 'polypeptide(L)'
;MKPPQAPILLGFATLLIGAISTTAFSGAFDSGADHEDLHRRAADHDTWMREHLMPAGGVMSAQFTDDTYAQVKSYGGERDPAIWTGAYLAAQALRLQVTGDADAADQVAETVRVLHRWWRISGMPAISLGSRHRPTVKRPFWTPCQRAIRR
;
A
#
# COMPACT_ATOMS: atom_id res chain seq x y z
N MET A 1 40.98 30.22 51.60
CA MET A 1 42.27 29.85 50.97
C MET A 1 41.95 29.14 49.65
N LYS A 2 42.22 29.83 48.52
CA LYS A 2 42.19 29.42 47.09
C LYS A 2 41.02 28.55 46.54
N PRO A 3 40.09 29.11 45.73
CA PRO A 3 39.22 28.33 44.84
C PRO A 3 39.86 28.12 43.46
N PRO A 4 39.66 26.96 42.80
CA PRO A 4 39.78 26.88 41.35
C PRO A 4 38.54 26.21 40.72
N GLN A 5 37.79 26.97 39.92
CA GLN A 5 37.87 27.03 38.45
C GLN A 5 37.09 25.91 37.75
N ALA A 6 35.94 26.29 37.20
CA ALA A 6 35.28 25.60 36.10
C ALA A 6 35.76 26.18 34.76
N PRO A 7 35.87 25.34 33.72
CA PRO A 7 35.56 25.73 32.34
C PRO A 7 34.43 24.82 31.81
N ILE A 8 33.25 25.35 31.48
CA ILE A 8 32.86 25.82 30.13
C ILE A 8 33.45 24.96 29.00
N LEU A 9 32.64 24.02 28.51
CA LEU A 9 32.72 23.48 27.15
C LEU A 9 31.30 23.12 26.69
N LEU A 10 30.52 24.17 26.46
CA LEU A 10 29.37 24.15 25.56
C LEU A 10 29.92 24.44 24.17
N GLY A 11 29.81 23.52 23.22
CA GLY A 11 30.21 23.82 21.84
C GLY A 11 30.22 22.62 20.91
N PHE A 12 29.22 22.57 20.03
CA PHE A 12 29.31 22.01 18.67
C PHE A 12 29.46 20.49 18.49
N ALA A 13 28.39 19.76 18.81
CA ALA A 13 28.00 18.56 18.07
C ALA A 13 26.48 18.46 18.24
N THR A 14 25.61 18.75 17.28
CA THR A 14 25.36 17.88 16.12
C THR A 14 24.37 18.63 15.22
N LEU A 15 24.87 19.50 14.32
CA LEU A 15 24.07 20.12 13.25
C LEU A 15 24.48 19.48 11.92
N LEU A 16 24.19 18.19 11.78
CA LEU A 16 24.45 17.42 10.55
C LEU A 16 23.39 16.33 10.33
N ILE A 17 22.15 16.63 10.69
CA ILE A 17 20.96 15.83 10.34
C ILE A 17 19.95 16.81 9.73
N GLY A 18 20.23 17.29 8.52
CA GLY A 18 19.36 18.28 7.88
C GLY A 18 19.59 18.52 6.40
N ALA A 19 20.37 17.68 5.70
CA ALA A 19 20.71 17.95 4.30
C ALA A 19 20.87 16.71 3.39
N ILE A 20 20.37 15.52 3.79
CA ILE A 20 20.53 14.30 2.95
C ILE A 20 19.20 13.76 2.38
N SER A 21 18.03 14.20 2.85
CA SER A 21 16.77 13.55 2.43
C SER A 21 16.02 14.17 1.25
N THR A 22 16.50 15.28 0.65
CA THR A 22 15.70 15.98 -0.39
C THR A 22 16.17 15.74 -1.83
N THR A 23 17.33 15.10 -2.05
CA THR A 23 17.90 14.95 -3.41
C THR A 23 17.54 13.63 -4.12
N ALA A 24 16.79 12.72 -3.49
CA ALA A 24 16.47 11.41 -4.08
C ALA A 24 15.17 11.36 -4.90
N PHE A 25 14.39 12.45 -4.97
CA PHE A 25 13.17 12.52 -5.79
C PHE A 25 13.19 13.71 -6.76
N SER A 26 14.34 13.93 -7.40
CA SER A 26 14.47 14.82 -8.57
C SER A 26 14.83 14.02 -9.82
N GLY A 27 14.18 12.86 -10.00
CA GLY A 27 14.11 12.23 -11.31
C GLY A 27 13.44 13.24 -12.24
N ALA A 28 14.18 13.75 -13.21
CA ALA A 28 13.72 14.71 -14.19
C ALA A 28 12.40 14.20 -14.81
N PHE A 29 11.29 14.85 -14.46
CA PHE A 29 10.08 14.75 -15.25
C PHE A 29 10.40 15.49 -16.55
N ASP A 30 10.85 14.72 -17.55
CA ASP A 30 11.00 15.23 -18.90
C ASP A 30 9.63 15.77 -19.34
N SER A 31 9.50 17.09 -19.41
CA SER A 31 8.26 17.76 -19.79
C SER A 31 7.88 17.52 -21.25
N GLY A 32 8.68 16.75 -21.99
CA GLY A 32 8.40 16.25 -23.33
C GLY A 32 7.67 14.90 -23.38
N ALA A 33 7.36 14.26 -22.24
CA ALA A 33 6.53 13.05 -22.26
C ALA A 33 5.13 13.38 -22.77
N ASP A 34 4.81 12.91 -23.97
CA ASP A 34 3.48 13.02 -24.57
C ASP A 34 2.42 12.48 -23.59
N HIS A 35 1.27 13.16 -23.49
CA HIS A 35 0.16 12.71 -22.64
C HIS A 35 -0.29 11.28 -23.00
N GLU A 36 -0.20 10.91 -24.28
CA GLU A 36 -0.46 9.55 -24.74
C GLU A 36 0.55 8.53 -24.19
N ASP A 37 1.82 8.91 -24.02
CA ASP A 37 2.84 8.05 -23.40
C ASP A 37 2.54 7.79 -21.92
N LEU A 38 2.15 8.82 -21.17
CA LEU A 38 1.81 8.67 -19.75
C LEU A 38 0.57 7.79 -19.55
N HIS A 39 -0.45 7.95 -20.39
CA HIS A 39 -1.65 7.11 -20.34
C HIS A 39 -1.31 5.65 -20.61
N ARG A 40 -0.53 5.37 -21.66
CA ARG A 40 -0.07 4.01 -21.98
C ARG A 40 0.74 3.40 -20.84
N ARG A 41 1.71 4.14 -20.29
CA ARG A 41 2.52 3.67 -19.15
C ARG A 41 1.68 3.37 -17.91
N ALA A 42 0.64 4.15 -17.65
CA ALA A 42 -0.29 3.88 -16.55
C ALA A 42 -1.07 2.57 -16.78
N ALA A 43 -1.55 2.33 -18.00
CA ALA A 43 -2.25 1.10 -18.36
C ALA A 43 -1.33 -0.14 -18.32
N ASP A 44 -0.09 0.00 -18.79
CA ASP A 44 0.93 -1.05 -18.73
C ASP A 44 1.27 -1.39 -17.27
N HIS A 45 1.43 -0.37 -16.41
CA HIS A 45 1.70 -0.57 -14.99
C HIS A 45 0.52 -1.23 -14.26
N ASP A 46 -0.71 -0.83 -14.56
CA ASP A 46 -1.91 -1.43 -13.98
C ASP A 46 -2.04 -2.91 -14.38
N THR A 47 -1.77 -3.24 -15.64
CA THR A 47 -1.72 -4.63 -16.12
C THR A 47 -0.65 -5.43 -15.37
N TRP A 48 0.57 -4.90 -15.27
CA TRP A 48 1.65 -5.54 -14.52
C TRP A 48 1.29 -5.74 -13.05
N MET A 49 0.66 -4.76 -12.39
CA MET A 49 0.21 -4.90 -11.01
C MET A 49 -0.82 -6.01 -10.85
N ARG A 50 -1.79 -6.13 -11.77
CA ARG A 50 -2.78 -7.20 -11.70
C ARG A 50 -2.13 -8.59 -11.80
N GLU A 51 -1.17 -8.73 -12.70
CA GLU A 51 -0.45 -9.98 -12.93
C GLU A 51 0.44 -10.38 -11.73
N HIS A 52 1.13 -9.42 -11.12
CA HIS A 52 2.18 -9.72 -10.15
C HIS A 52 1.82 -9.40 -8.70
N LEU A 53 0.88 -8.49 -8.45
CA LEU A 53 0.56 -8.00 -7.11
C LEU A 53 -0.87 -8.32 -6.68
N MET A 54 -1.71 -8.86 -7.56
CA MET A 54 -3.12 -9.14 -7.27
C MET A 54 -3.56 -10.60 -7.51
N PRO A 55 -2.83 -11.61 -7.00
CA PRO A 55 -3.13 -13.03 -7.25
C PRO A 55 -4.53 -13.47 -6.78
N ALA A 56 -5.12 -12.76 -5.82
CA ALA A 56 -6.46 -13.02 -5.29
C ALA A 56 -7.46 -11.87 -5.58
N GLY A 57 -7.17 -11.04 -6.58
CA GLY A 57 -7.97 -9.87 -6.96
C GLY A 57 -7.81 -8.65 -6.04
N GLY A 58 -6.90 -8.69 -5.06
CA GLY A 58 -6.57 -7.54 -4.21
C GLY A 58 -5.06 -7.39 -4.06
N VAL A 59 -4.62 -6.18 -3.75
CA VAL A 59 -3.19 -5.82 -3.71
C VAL A 59 -2.50 -6.50 -2.54
N MET A 60 -1.42 -7.22 -2.84
CA MET A 60 -0.57 -7.93 -1.90
C MET A 60 0.88 -7.48 -2.01
N SER A 61 1.64 -7.63 -0.93
CA SER A 61 3.09 -7.39 -0.96
C SER A 61 3.77 -8.60 -1.60
N ALA A 62 4.28 -8.45 -2.82
CA ALA A 62 5.09 -9.47 -3.47
C ALA A 62 6.57 -9.31 -3.12
N GLN A 63 7.24 -10.43 -2.84
CA GLN A 63 8.70 -10.52 -2.87
C GLN A 63 9.08 -11.18 -4.18
N PHE A 64 9.98 -10.55 -4.94
CA PHE A 64 10.46 -11.05 -6.22
C PHE A 64 11.75 -11.86 -6.06
N THR A 65 12.10 -12.65 -7.07
CA THR A 65 13.32 -13.46 -7.09
C THR A 65 14.59 -12.61 -7.22
N ASP A 66 14.47 -11.48 -7.91
CA ASP A 66 15.56 -10.58 -8.30
C ASP A 66 15.00 -9.19 -8.69
N ASP A 67 15.88 -8.27 -9.07
CA ASP A 67 15.58 -6.86 -9.37
C ASP A 67 14.91 -6.65 -10.74
N THR A 68 14.68 -7.71 -11.53
CA THR A 68 13.90 -7.59 -12.78
C THR A 68 12.40 -7.53 -12.52
N TYR A 69 11.96 -7.91 -11.31
CA TYR A 69 10.55 -7.97 -10.91
C TYR A 69 9.68 -8.84 -11.83
N ALA A 70 10.28 -9.79 -12.55
CA ALA A 70 9.58 -10.65 -13.50
C ALA A 70 8.93 -11.89 -12.84
N GLN A 71 9.49 -12.39 -11.74
CA GLN A 71 9.00 -13.58 -11.07
C GLN A 71 8.76 -13.33 -9.57
N VAL A 72 7.52 -13.57 -9.12
CA VAL A 72 7.16 -13.51 -7.71
C VAL A 72 7.65 -14.76 -6.99
N LYS A 73 8.49 -14.57 -5.96
CA LYS A 73 9.00 -15.61 -5.08
C LYS A 73 7.98 -15.97 -3.99
N SER A 74 7.35 -14.97 -3.38
CA SER A 74 6.35 -15.17 -2.33
C SER A 74 5.45 -13.95 -2.19
N TYR A 75 4.25 -14.16 -1.63
CA TYR A 75 3.35 -13.08 -1.22
C TYR A 75 3.37 -12.97 0.31
N GLY A 76 3.59 -11.75 0.81
CA GLY A 76 3.59 -11.39 2.21
C GLY A 76 2.64 -10.22 2.50
N GLY A 77 2.96 -9.45 3.54
CA GLY A 77 2.17 -8.28 3.94
C GLY A 77 0.91 -8.63 4.71
N GLU A 78 1.04 -9.41 5.79
CA GLU A 78 -0.09 -9.90 6.59
C GLU A 78 -0.98 -8.81 7.21
N ARG A 79 -0.49 -7.57 7.32
CA ARG A 79 -1.16 -6.55 8.13
C ARG A 79 -2.11 -5.63 7.35
N ASP A 80 -1.81 -5.29 6.09
CA ASP A 80 -2.49 -4.17 5.44
C ASP A 80 -2.96 -4.38 3.98
N PRO A 81 -3.29 -5.60 3.50
CA PRO A 81 -3.69 -5.79 2.09
C PRO A 81 -4.99 -5.05 1.76
N ALA A 82 -5.91 -4.91 2.72
CA ALA A 82 -7.16 -4.19 2.54
C ALA A 82 -6.95 -2.69 2.30
N ILE A 83 -5.95 -2.07 2.92
CA ILE A 83 -5.65 -0.64 2.74
C ILE A 83 -5.14 -0.40 1.32
N TRP A 84 -4.19 -1.20 0.86
CA TRP A 84 -3.64 -1.07 -0.50
C TRP A 84 -4.67 -1.41 -1.57
N THR A 85 -5.53 -2.40 -1.31
CA THR A 85 -6.66 -2.73 -2.21
C THR A 85 -7.69 -1.59 -2.26
N GLY A 86 -7.94 -0.91 -1.14
CA GLY A 86 -8.78 0.29 -1.10
C GLY A 86 -8.16 1.47 -1.87
N ALA A 87 -6.85 1.66 -1.80
CA ALA A 87 -6.14 2.66 -2.59
C ALA A 87 -6.23 2.36 -4.10
N TYR A 88 -6.08 1.09 -4.49
CA TYR A 88 -6.28 0.65 -5.87
C TYR A 88 -7.71 0.91 -6.36
N LEU A 89 -8.72 0.59 -5.54
CA LEU A 89 -10.12 0.88 -5.84
C LEU A 89 -10.35 2.37 -6.09
N ALA A 90 -9.79 3.24 -5.24
CA ALA A 90 -9.90 4.69 -5.41
C ALA A 90 -9.23 5.17 -6.70
N ALA A 91 -8.06 4.63 -7.05
CA ALA A 91 -7.37 4.95 -8.29
C ALA A 91 -8.19 4.56 -9.53
N GLN A 92 -8.78 3.36 -9.54
CA GLN A 92 -9.63 2.93 -10.67
C GLN A 92 -10.95 3.68 -10.76
N ALA A 93 -11.56 4.04 -9.62
CA ALA A 93 -12.74 4.89 -9.61
C ALA A 93 -12.44 6.28 -10.20
N LEU A 94 -11.28 6.85 -9.88
CA LEU A 94 -10.84 8.12 -10.46
C LEU A 94 -10.57 7.99 -11.97
N ARG A 95 -9.88 6.92 -12.41
CA ARG A 95 -9.67 6.63 -13.84
C ARG A 95 -11.00 6.56 -14.56
N LEU A 96 -11.95 5.77 -14.05
CA LEU A 96 -13.29 5.64 -14.62
C LEU A 96 -14.01 7.00 -14.71
N GLN A 97 -13.92 7.82 -13.67
CA GLN A 97 -14.56 9.15 -13.65
C GLN A 97 -13.97 10.08 -14.73
N VAL A 98 -12.65 10.01 -14.97
CA VAL A 98 -11.95 10.89 -15.91
C VAL A 98 -12.07 10.40 -17.36
N THR A 99 -11.94 9.09 -17.60
CA THR A 99 -11.83 8.54 -18.95
C THR A 99 -13.10 7.83 -19.43
N GLY A 100 -14.00 7.42 -18.54
CA GLY A 100 -15.15 6.58 -18.89
C GLY A 100 -14.79 5.17 -19.36
N ASP A 101 -13.55 4.71 -19.12
CA ASP A 101 -13.03 3.44 -19.63
C ASP A 101 -13.75 2.23 -19.02
N ALA A 102 -14.21 1.31 -19.88
CA ALA A 102 -14.93 0.11 -19.48
C ALA A 102 -14.05 -0.84 -18.64
N ASP A 103 -12.74 -0.95 -18.94
CA ASP A 103 -11.82 -1.76 -18.13
C ASP A 103 -11.78 -1.24 -16.69
N ALA A 104 -11.70 0.08 -16.50
CA ALA A 104 -11.70 0.68 -15.17
C ALA A 104 -13.01 0.37 -14.40
N ALA A 105 -14.16 0.34 -15.08
CA ALA A 105 -15.42 -0.06 -14.46
C ALA A 105 -15.41 -1.53 -14.00
N ASP A 106 -14.87 -2.43 -14.82
CA ASP A 106 -14.72 -3.84 -14.48
C ASP A 106 -13.77 -4.03 -13.28
N GLN A 107 -12.65 -3.30 -13.24
CA GLN A 107 -11.71 -3.34 -12.12
C GLN A 107 -12.32 -2.81 -10.81
N VAL A 108 -13.09 -1.71 -10.87
CA VAL A 108 -13.83 -1.20 -9.70
C VAL A 108 -14.80 -2.25 -9.19
N ALA A 109 -15.59 -2.85 -10.08
CA ALA A 109 -16.58 -3.86 -9.71
C ALA A 109 -15.92 -5.09 -9.07
N GLU A 110 -14.84 -5.61 -9.64
CA GLU A 110 -14.16 -6.77 -9.07
C GLU A 110 -13.47 -6.45 -7.75
N THR A 111 -12.81 -5.30 -7.63
CA THR A 111 -12.13 -4.90 -6.38
C THR A 111 -13.14 -4.74 -5.23
N VAL A 112 -14.33 -4.19 -5.50
CA VAL A 112 -15.42 -4.13 -4.50
C VAL A 112 -15.88 -5.53 -4.08
N ARG A 113 -16.02 -6.47 -5.02
CA ARG A 113 -16.38 -7.86 -4.70
C ARG A 113 -15.30 -8.53 -3.84
N VAL A 114 -14.02 -8.33 -4.15
CA VAL A 114 -12.89 -8.84 -3.37
C VAL A 114 -12.93 -8.30 -1.94
N LEU A 115 -13.05 -6.99 -1.77
CA LEU A 115 -13.15 -6.37 -0.45
C LEU A 115 -14.38 -6.87 0.32
N HIS A 116 -15.53 -7.01 -0.34
CA HIS A 116 -16.73 -7.59 0.27
C HIS A 116 -16.50 -9.03 0.75
N ARG A 117 -15.83 -9.88 -0.05
CA ARG A 117 -15.47 -11.25 0.35
C ARG A 117 -14.54 -11.23 1.57
N TRP A 118 -13.53 -10.36 1.58
CA TRP A 118 -12.61 -10.22 2.72
C TRP A 118 -13.31 -9.76 3.99
N TRP A 119 -14.26 -8.83 3.89
CA TRP A 119 -15.08 -8.39 5.02
C TRP A 119 -15.88 -9.54 5.63
N ARG A 120 -16.46 -10.40 4.79
CA ARG A 120 -17.24 -11.57 5.27
C ARG A 120 -16.38 -12.58 6.01
N ILE A 121 -15.11 -12.74 5.63
CA ILE A 121 -14.17 -13.67 6.29
C ILE A 121 -13.88 -13.25 7.74
N SER A 122 -13.82 -11.94 8.01
CA SER A 122 -13.59 -11.42 9.37
C SER A 122 -14.71 -11.79 10.37
N GLY A 123 -15.86 -12.27 9.87
CA GLY A 123 -16.97 -12.72 10.71
C GLY A 123 -17.63 -11.63 11.55
N MET A 124 -17.23 -10.36 11.37
CA MET A 124 -17.91 -9.22 11.96
C MET A 124 -19.08 -8.87 11.05
N PRO A 125 -20.34 -9.20 11.42
CA PRO A 125 -21.48 -8.63 10.72
C PRO A 125 -21.31 -7.10 10.74
N ALA A 126 -21.58 -6.46 9.59
CA ALA A 126 -21.58 -5.01 9.47
C ALA A 126 -22.37 -4.46 10.65
N ILE A 127 -21.65 -3.75 11.53
CA ILE A 127 -22.07 -3.30 12.85
C ILE A 127 -23.59 -3.14 12.95
N SER A 128 -24.24 -4.12 13.55
CA SER A 128 -25.48 -3.87 14.28
C SER A 128 -25.08 -3.02 15.47
N LEU A 129 -25.23 -1.70 15.33
CA LEU A 129 -25.08 -0.67 16.36
C LEU A 129 -26.14 -0.93 17.45
N GLY A 130 -25.93 -1.97 18.27
CA GLY A 130 -26.90 -2.46 19.22
C GLY A 130 -26.28 -3.42 20.21
N SER A 131 -25.98 -2.91 21.39
CA SER A 131 -25.52 -3.62 22.60
C SER A 131 -24.01 -3.92 22.72
N ARG A 132 -23.56 -3.61 23.92
CA ARG A 132 -22.19 -3.33 24.34
C ARG A 132 -21.66 -4.58 25.04
N HIS A 133 -21.10 -5.53 24.30
CA HIS A 133 -20.35 -6.63 24.89
C HIS A 133 -19.10 -6.90 24.05
N ARG A 134 -17.93 -6.48 24.56
CA ARG A 134 -16.61 -6.84 24.00
C ARG A 134 -16.16 -8.15 24.65
N PRO A 135 -16.27 -9.32 24.00
CA PRO A 135 -15.54 -10.49 24.46
C PRO A 135 -14.04 -10.27 24.18
N THR A 136 -13.22 -10.36 25.22
CA THR A 136 -11.75 -10.29 25.22
C THR A 136 -11.10 -11.54 24.63
N VAL A 137 -11.57 -12.01 23.47
CA VAL A 137 -10.90 -13.12 22.81
C VAL A 137 -9.79 -12.56 21.93
N LYS A 138 -8.53 -12.74 22.36
CA LYS A 138 -7.33 -12.61 21.52
C LYS A 138 -7.36 -13.70 20.43
N ARG A 139 -8.29 -13.63 19.47
CA ARG A 139 -8.11 -14.38 18.22
C ARG A 139 -7.27 -13.50 17.31
N PRO A 140 -6.16 -14.00 16.75
CA PRO A 140 -5.48 -13.30 15.67
C PRO A 140 -6.52 -13.10 14.55
N PHE A 141 -6.87 -11.84 14.31
CA PHE A 141 -7.90 -11.40 13.35
C PHE A 141 -7.65 -11.92 11.92
N TRP A 142 -6.44 -12.40 11.63
CA TRP A 142 -5.93 -12.61 10.29
C TRP A 142 -5.85 -14.06 9.81
N THR A 143 -5.95 -15.06 10.68
CA THR A 143 -5.82 -16.49 10.29
C THR A 143 -6.87 -16.96 9.26
N PRO A 144 -8.12 -16.47 9.27
CA PRO A 144 -9.12 -16.85 8.27
C PRO A 144 -8.86 -16.27 6.88
N CYS A 145 -8.41 -15.01 6.77
CA CYS A 145 -8.10 -14.38 5.46
C CYS A 145 -6.99 -15.12 4.73
N GLN A 146 -5.93 -15.51 5.43
CA GLN A 146 -4.82 -16.26 4.86
C GLN A 146 -5.23 -17.62 4.30
N ARG A 147 -6.23 -18.26 4.92
CA ARG A 147 -6.71 -19.57 4.48
C ARG A 147 -7.60 -19.47 3.24
N ALA A 148 -8.33 -18.37 3.06
CA ALA A 148 -9.12 -18.12 1.86
C ALA A 148 -8.24 -17.77 0.64
N ILE A 149 -7.06 -17.20 0.86
CA ILE A 149 -6.10 -16.85 -0.22
C ILE A 149 -5.32 -18.08 -0.72
N ARG A 150 -5.22 -19.15 0.07
CA ARG A 150 -4.51 -20.40 -0.31
C ARG A 150 -5.43 -21.49 -0.92
N ARG A 151 -6.70 -21.19 -1.18
CA ARG A 151 -7.66 -22.12 -1.80
C ARG A 151 -8.02 -21.65 -3.19
#